data_AF-A0A918XA37-F1
#
_entry.id   AF-A0A918XA37-F1
#
_cell.length_a   1.000
_cell.length_b   1.000
_cell.length_c   1.000
_cell.angle_alpha   90.00
_cell.angle_beta   90.00
_cell.angle_gamma   90.00
#
_symmetry.space_group_name_H-M   'P 1'
#
loop_
_entity.id
_entity.type
_entity.pdbx_description
1 polymer ?
#
loop_
_entity_poly.entity_id
_entity_poly.type
_entity_poly.pdbx_seq_one_letter_code
_entity_poly.pdbx_strand_id
1 'polypeptide(L)'
;MCHLCRCELDPTTRGNLPTGVVSHIAALSDGGPRFDPSMTNEQRNTVENLMFLCPSCHSMIDKNSGRGFPTDELVEAKGRHESWTRSLRQAGSTWNVHFRHVDFVNLPRMAALSGGEKVHEAARRIGLDPNKAFREQGMLAGAFVRQVKMVFENWRELAVDLDPDSPVEVKPGMVVSFDSPMRARNIEHARALMPISGLIERDPHLGFTYGTQEISIRFDPVWLTTMTSLTTLGTAETEEVTYAGIGTVASVTDSRVQVSALAFGQPDNGNSTLFEMLLDPSSSPRSMEIPTTDSKSRREMRMPRQKSAREKVDVAFYFDELAEELLGPESLQGAMFRALLKAVPEHRRDLCVGDALLDTRPARGEGMGLASRLVPSGGGHWSSLDVPRLGRLIQRTELAYMRVWGVEPQYLDDIDEILREEFDPYLGGYQIVADNSAHTGLHDCSPQFRLRGAELSVLYSAVDCYNDGMDESILHWWQNSGLFSAVSWEEDEAQSQEDEKRAREILEGL
;
A
#
# COMPACT_ATOMS: atom_id res chain seq x y z
N MET A 1 -18.82 -14.34 4.58
CA MET A 1 -19.68 -15.03 5.59
C MET A 1 -21.10 -15.12 5.06
N CYS A 2 -21.93 -15.96 5.67
CA CYS A 2 -23.36 -16.05 5.35
C CYS A 2 -24.09 -14.74 5.66
N HIS A 3 -24.89 -14.23 4.71
CA HIS A 3 -25.64 -12.98 4.90
C HIS A 3 -26.66 -13.04 6.04
N LEU A 4 -27.13 -14.23 6.43
CA LEU A 4 -28.11 -14.40 7.50
C LEU A 4 -27.47 -14.76 8.85
N CYS A 5 -26.77 -15.89 8.92
CA CYS A 5 -26.25 -16.40 10.19
C CYS A 5 -24.79 -16.01 10.47
N ARG A 6 -24.12 -15.32 9.55
CA ARG A 6 -22.73 -14.88 9.65
C ARG A 6 -21.70 -16.00 9.84
N CYS A 7 -22.11 -17.26 9.69
CA CYS A 7 -21.14 -18.36 9.72
C CYS A 7 -20.12 -18.17 8.60
N GLU A 8 -18.90 -18.61 8.88
CA GLU A 8 -17.86 -18.71 7.87
C GLU A 8 -18.29 -19.67 6.76
N LEU A 9 -17.92 -19.34 5.52
CA LEU A 9 -18.23 -20.12 4.34
C LEU A 9 -16.93 -20.54 3.68
N ASP A 10 -16.88 -21.78 3.23
CA ASP A 10 -15.78 -22.29 2.42
C ASP A 10 -16.13 -22.11 0.94
N PRO A 11 -15.32 -21.39 0.16
CA PRO A 11 -15.51 -21.33 -1.29
C PRO A 11 -15.01 -22.59 -2.00
N THR A 12 -14.25 -23.45 -1.33
CA THR A 12 -13.79 -24.72 -1.85
C THR A 12 -14.69 -25.84 -1.34
N THR A 13 -15.01 -26.83 -2.17
CA THR A 13 -15.90 -27.93 -1.75
C THR A 13 -15.20 -28.97 -0.88
N ARG A 14 -14.12 -28.60 -0.15
CA ARG A 14 -13.22 -29.52 0.55
C ARG A 14 -13.17 -29.22 2.05
N GLY A 15 -14.19 -29.63 2.79
CA GLY A 15 -14.17 -29.51 4.25
C GLY A 15 -15.53 -29.76 4.90
N ASN A 16 -15.55 -29.64 6.22
CA ASN A 16 -16.80 -29.62 7.00
C ASN A 16 -17.37 -28.20 7.17
N LEU A 17 -16.65 -27.18 6.70
CA LEU A 17 -17.22 -25.84 6.61
C LEU A 17 -18.32 -25.80 5.55
N PRO A 18 -19.41 -25.03 5.77
CA PRO A 18 -20.49 -24.94 4.81
C PRO A 18 -20.03 -24.26 3.52
N THR A 19 -20.20 -24.95 2.39
CA THR A 19 -19.96 -24.36 1.06
C THR A 19 -20.91 -23.19 0.82
N GLY A 20 -20.37 -22.04 0.44
CA GLY A 20 -21.18 -20.85 0.15
C GLY A 20 -22.06 -21.06 -1.09
N VAL A 21 -23.33 -20.68 -1.00
CA VAL A 21 -24.32 -20.76 -2.07
C VAL A 21 -24.72 -19.34 -2.46
N VAL A 22 -24.65 -19.04 -3.75
CA VAL A 22 -25.25 -17.83 -4.33
C VAL A 22 -26.74 -18.10 -4.53
N SER A 23 -27.57 -17.32 -3.87
CA SER A 23 -29.02 -17.52 -3.79
C SER A 23 -29.74 -16.29 -4.30
N HIS A 24 -30.69 -16.49 -5.21
CA HIS A 24 -31.56 -15.43 -5.70
C HIS A 24 -32.57 -15.01 -4.64
N ILE A 25 -32.75 -13.70 -4.45
CA ILE A 25 -33.84 -13.17 -3.64
C ILE A 25 -35.17 -13.42 -4.39
N ALA A 26 -35.30 -12.91 -5.61
CA ALA A 26 -36.36 -13.28 -6.55
C ALA A 26 -35.85 -14.38 -7.49
N ALA A 27 -36.48 -15.56 -7.48
CA ALA A 27 -35.98 -16.72 -8.21
C ALA A 27 -35.81 -16.48 -9.72
N LEU A 28 -34.75 -17.08 -10.28
CA LEU A 28 -34.50 -17.06 -11.72
C LEU A 28 -35.53 -17.87 -12.51
N SER A 29 -36.12 -18.92 -11.95
CA SER A 29 -37.12 -19.74 -12.64
C SER A 29 -38.54 -19.25 -12.41
N ASP A 30 -39.39 -19.34 -13.43
CA ASP A 30 -40.78 -18.85 -13.43
C ASP A 30 -41.73 -19.57 -12.43
N GLY A 31 -41.24 -20.61 -11.75
CA GLY A 31 -41.95 -21.31 -10.67
C GLY A 31 -41.14 -21.41 -9.37
N GLY A 32 -40.04 -20.68 -9.28
CA GLY A 32 -39.16 -20.68 -8.11
C GLY A 32 -39.69 -19.82 -6.95
N PRO A 33 -39.09 -19.95 -5.75
CA PRO A 33 -39.43 -19.13 -4.59
C PRO A 33 -39.38 -17.63 -4.92
N ARG A 34 -40.45 -16.89 -4.58
CA ARG A 34 -40.55 -15.43 -4.81
C ARG A 34 -40.29 -14.99 -6.25
N PHE A 35 -40.58 -15.83 -7.25
CA PHE A 35 -40.50 -15.41 -8.66
C PHE A 35 -41.33 -14.14 -8.89
N ASP A 36 -40.70 -13.16 -9.55
CA ASP A 36 -41.35 -11.90 -9.93
C ASP A 36 -41.40 -11.80 -11.47
N PRO A 37 -42.59 -11.93 -12.09
CA PRO A 37 -42.75 -11.82 -13.54
C PRO A 37 -42.48 -10.43 -14.09
N SER A 38 -42.42 -9.40 -13.24
CA SER A 38 -42.05 -8.04 -13.66
C SER A 38 -40.55 -7.87 -13.87
N MET A 39 -39.72 -8.79 -13.35
CA MET A 39 -38.28 -8.77 -13.52
C MET A 39 -37.84 -9.57 -14.77
N THR A 40 -37.00 -8.94 -15.59
CA THR A 40 -36.25 -9.61 -16.65
C THR A 40 -35.25 -10.64 -16.08
N ASN A 41 -34.78 -11.55 -16.92
CA ASN A 41 -33.75 -12.53 -16.51
C ASN A 41 -32.44 -11.84 -16.12
N GLU A 42 -32.11 -10.74 -16.80
CA GLU A 42 -30.94 -9.91 -16.52
C GLU A 42 -31.07 -9.27 -15.13
N GLN A 43 -32.22 -8.68 -14.82
CA GLN A 43 -32.52 -8.12 -13.49
C GLN A 43 -32.48 -9.17 -12.38
N ARG A 44 -32.95 -10.40 -12.67
CA ARG A 44 -32.87 -11.50 -11.70
C ARG A 44 -31.43 -11.97 -11.46
N ASN A 45 -30.50 -11.75 -12.39
CA ASN A 45 -29.10 -12.16 -12.25
C ASN A 45 -28.16 -11.04 -11.75
N THR A 46 -28.68 -9.88 -11.37
CA THR A 46 -27.82 -8.81 -10.84
C THR A 46 -27.38 -9.08 -9.41
N VAL A 47 -26.26 -8.49 -9.00
CA VAL A 47 -25.69 -8.64 -7.64
C VAL A 47 -26.66 -8.16 -6.56
N GLU A 48 -27.52 -7.20 -6.88
CA GLU A 48 -28.56 -6.66 -5.99
C GLU A 48 -29.61 -7.73 -5.65
N ASN A 49 -29.92 -8.64 -6.60
CA ASN A 49 -30.85 -9.75 -6.39
C ASN A 49 -30.18 -11.02 -5.84
N LEU A 50 -28.89 -10.98 -5.52
CA LEU A 50 -28.13 -12.15 -5.05
C LEU A 50 -27.70 -12.00 -3.58
N MET A 51 -27.84 -13.09 -2.84
CA MET A 51 -27.33 -13.26 -1.48
C MET A 51 -26.32 -14.42 -1.44
N PHE A 52 -25.34 -14.33 -0.55
CA PHE A 52 -24.38 -15.40 -0.31
C PHE A 52 -24.66 -16.09 1.03
N LEU A 53 -25.11 -17.35 0.99
CA LEU A 53 -25.68 -18.07 2.14
C LEU A 53 -24.99 -19.41 2.39
N CYS A 54 -25.08 -19.91 3.62
CA CYS A 54 -24.76 -21.32 3.89
C CYS A 54 -25.90 -22.23 3.42
N PRO A 55 -25.66 -23.54 3.19
CA PRO A 55 -26.69 -24.46 2.71
C PRO A 55 -27.93 -24.53 3.60
N SER A 56 -27.74 -24.41 4.93
CA SER A 56 -28.83 -24.39 5.90
C SER A 56 -29.71 -23.14 5.77
N CYS A 57 -29.09 -21.95 5.64
CA CYS A 57 -29.82 -20.69 5.43
C CYS A 57 -30.49 -20.64 4.06
N HIS A 58 -29.81 -21.11 3.00
CA HIS A 58 -30.40 -21.23 1.67
C HIS A 58 -31.65 -22.12 1.69
N SER A 59 -31.52 -23.33 2.26
CA SER A 59 -32.66 -24.25 2.39
C SER A 59 -33.78 -23.68 3.26
N MET A 60 -33.44 -22.86 4.26
CA MET A 60 -34.43 -22.22 5.13
C MET A 60 -35.27 -21.18 4.38
N ILE A 61 -34.64 -20.31 3.60
CA ILE A 61 -35.34 -19.23 2.89
C ILE A 61 -36.22 -19.73 1.74
N ASP A 62 -35.89 -20.87 1.15
CA ASP A 62 -36.62 -21.42 0.00
C ASP A 62 -37.73 -22.40 0.37
N LYS A 63 -37.76 -22.84 1.63
CA LYS A 63 -38.85 -23.68 2.15
C LYS A 63 -40.21 -23.03 1.92
N ASN A 64 -41.22 -23.87 1.71
CA ASN A 64 -42.60 -23.45 1.47
C ASN A 64 -42.73 -22.45 0.31
N SER A 65 -41.92 -22.62 -0.75
CA SER A 65 -41.86 -21.73 -1.92
C SER A 65 -41.51 -20.27 -1.54
N GLY A 66 -40.72 -20.09 -0.47
CA GLY A 66 -40.29 -18.78 -0.02
C GLY A 66 -41.30 -17.97 0.79
N ARG A 67 -42.50 -18.51 1.07
CA ARG A 67 -43.56 -17.77 1.77
C ARG A 67 -43.19 -17.28 3.17
N GLY A 68 -42.25 -17.94 3.84
CA GLY A 68 -41.80 -17.56 5.17
C GLY A 68 -40.72 -16.47 5.20
N PHE A 69 -40.21 -16.08 4.03
CA PHE A 69 -39.13 -15.10 3.87
C PHE A 69 -39.43 -14.28 2.63
N PRO A 70 -40.25 -13.22 2.73
CA PRO A 70 -40.60 -12.38 1.59
C PRO A 70 -39.40 -11.58 1.06
N THR A 71 -39.51 -11.08 -0.17
CA THR A 71 -38.43 -10.41 -0.91
C THR A 71 -37.86 -9.20 -0.17
N ASP A 72 -38.73 -8.37 0.41
CA ASP A 72 -38.38 -7.17 1.17
C ASP A 72 -37.54 -7.50 2.41
N GLU A 73 -37.92 -8.52 3.18
CA GLU A 73 -37.15 -8.98 4.34
C GLU A 73 -35.74 -9.46 3.96
N LEU A 74 -35.60 -10.15 2.83
CA LEU A 74 -34.32 -10.63 2.33
C LEU A 74 -33.43 -9.50 1.81
N VAL A 75 -34.01 -8.53 1.10
CA VAL A 75 -33.31 -7.30 0.68
C VAL A 75 -32.82 -6.53 1.91
N GLU A 76 -33.66 -6.39 2.93
CA GLU A 76 -33.27 -5.72 4.18
C GLU A 76 -32.16 -6.49 4.91
N ALA A 77 -32.27 -7.83 4.99
CA ALA A 77 -31.25 -8.66 5.60
C ALA A 77 -29.89 -8.56 4.87
N LYS A 78 -29.90 -8.54 3.53
CA LYS A 78 -28.71 -8.28 2.70
C LYS A 78 -28.13 -6.90 3.02
N GLY A 79 -28.94 -5.85 3.00
CA GLY A 79 -28.52 -4.48 3.30
C GLY A 79 -27.93 -4.34 4.70
N ARG A 80 -28.53 -4.98 5.71
CA ARG A 80 -27.99 -5.02 7.08
C ARG A 80 -26.62 -5.70 7.14
N HIS A 81 -26.43 -6.81 6.44
CA HIS A 81 -25.16 -7.53 6.40
C HIS A 81 -24.06 -6.73 5.68
N GLU A 82 -24.36 -6.12 4.54
CA GLU A 82 -23.43 -5.30 3.77
C GLU A 82 -23.02 -4.02 4.52
N SER A 83 -23.99 -3.33 5.14
CA SER A 83 -23.74 -2.17 5.99
C SER A 83 -22.85 -2.53 7.17
N TRP A 84 -23.18 -3.63 7.86
CA TRP A 84 -22.36 -4.16 8.96
C TRP A 84 -20.92 -4.45 8.51
N THR A 85 -20.74 -5.14 7.38
CA THR A 85 -19.40 -5.44 6.84
C THR A 85 -18.64 -4.16 6.49
N ARG A 86 -19.30 -3.15 5.92
CA ARG A 86 -18.71 -1.84 5.61
C ARG A 86 -18.22 -1.14 6.87
N SER A 87 -19.02 -1.10 7.94
CA SER A 87 -18.62 -0.48 9.21
C SER A 87 -17.45 -1.20 9.86
N LEU A 88 -17.38 -2.53 9.77
CA LEU A 88 -16.25 -3.29 10.30
C LEU A 88 -14.94 -3.01 9.54
N ARG A 89 -15.00 -2.78 8.21
CA ARG A 89 -13.82 -2.43 7.41
C ARG A 89 -13.32 -1.03 7.70
N GLN A 90 -14.22 -0.07 7.91
CA GLN A 90 -13.86 1.32 8.25
C GLN A 90 -13.17 1.45 9.62
N ALA A 91 -13.25 0.43 10.48
CA ALA A 91 -12.53 0.41 11.75
C ALA A 91 -11.04 0.07 11.61
N GLY A 92 -10.60 -0.43 10.45
CA GLY A 92 -9.22 -0.81 10.18
C GLY A 92 -8.38 0.34 9.62
N SER A 93 -7.06 0.24 9.79
CA SER A 93 -6.06 1.03 9.10
C SER A 93 -5.63 0.35 7.80
N THR A 94 -4.94 1.07 6.92
CA THR A 94 -4.35 0.48 5.72
C THR A 94 -3.35 -0.60 6.11
N TRP A 95 -3.53 -1.80 5.59
CA TRP A 95 -2.60 -2.91 5.72
C TRP A 95 -1.68 -2.96 4.50
N ASN A 96 -0.37 -3.05 4.73
CA ASN A 96 0.64 -3.31 3.71
C ASN A 96 1.78 -4.11 4.35
N VAL A 97 2.26 -5.15 3.66
CA VAL A 97 3.33 -6.02 4.19
C VAL A 97 4.32 -6.38 3.10
N HIS A 98 5.60 -6.20 3.42
CA HIS A 98 6.72 -6.67 2.61
C HIS A 98 7.07 -8.10 3.00
N PHE A 99 6.67 -9.07 2.18
CA PHE A 99 6.96 -10.48 2.44
C PHE A 99 8.34 -10.87 1.93
N ARG A 100 9.22 -11.44 2.77
CA ARG A 100 10.36 -12.21 2.27
C ARG A 100 9.87 -13.43 1.50
N HIS A 101 8.89 -14.12 2.09
CA HIS A 101 8.26 -15.30 1.50
C HIS A 101 6.75 -15.29 1.76
N VAL A 102 5.96 -15.63 0.75
CA VAL A 102 4.50 -15.73 0.85
C VAL A 102 4.14 -17.20 1.02
N ASP A 103 3.65 -17.57 2.19
CA ASP A 103 3.47 -18.97 2.55
C ASP A 103 2.08 -19.52 2.24
N PHE A 104 1.08 -18.66 2.31
CA PHE A 104 -0.32 -19.04 2.19
C PHE A 104 -1.12 -17.94 1.49
N VAL A 105 -1.94 -18.33 0.53
CA VAL A 105 -2.92 -17.44 -0.12
C VAL A 105 -4.20 -18.21 -0.42
N ASN A 106 -5.30 -17.90 0.27
CA ASN A 106 -6.60 -18.49 -0.03
C ASN A 106 -7.22 -17.81 -1.25
N LEU A 107 -6.76 -18.19 -2.45
CA LEU A 107 -7.12 -17.55 -3.72
C LEU A 107 -8.61 -17.23 -3.81
N PRO A 108 -9.56 -18.19 -3.68
CA PRO A 108 -10.98 -17.90 -3.86
C PRO A 108 -11.52 -16.87 -2.87
N ARG A 109 -11.01 -16.82 -1.64
CA ARG A 109 -11.45 -15.83 -0.64
C ARG A 109 -10.85 -14.46 -0.84
N MET A 110 -9.69 -14.35 -1.50
CA MET A 110 -9.09 -13.06 -1.81
C MET A 110 -10.00 -12.22 -2.71
N ALA A 111 -10.77 -12.83 -3.62
CA ALA A 111 -11.75 -12.11 -4.45
C ALA A 111 -12.86 -11.42 -3.65
N ALA A 112 -13.07 -11.80 -2.38
CA ALA A 112 -14.06 -11.15 -1.53
C ALA A 112 -13.53 -9.86 -0.88
N LEU A 113 -12.23 -9.59 -0.96
CA LEU A 113 -11.60 -8.36 -0.49
C LEU A 113 -11.57 -7.29 -1.59
N SER A 114 -11.46 -6.03 -1.19
CA SER A 114 -11.44 -4.89 -2.10
C SER A 114 -10.04 -4.78 -2.67
N GLY A 115 -9.84 -4.79 -3.98
CA GLY A 115 -8.50 -4.88 -4.56
C GLY A 115 -7.98 -6.32 -4.72
N GLY A 116 -8.71 -7.31 -4.17
CA GLY A 116 -8.35 -8.71 -4.25
C GLY A 116 -8.50 -9.32 -5.65
N GLU A 117 -9.17 -8.62 -6.57
CA GLU A 117 -9.23 -8.97 -7.99
C GLU A 117 -7.83 -8.97 -8.64
N LYS A 118 -6.91 -8.12 -8.17
CA LYS A 118 -5.51 -8.09 -8.64
C LYS A 118 -4.77 -9.39 -8.34
N VAL A 119 -5.03 -9.99 -7.17
CA VAL A 119 -4.49 -11.31 -6.79
C VAL A 119 -5.00 -12.39 -7.73
N HIS A 120 -6.30 -12.36 -8.06
CA HIS A 120 -6.89 -13.26 -9.04
C HIS A 120 -6.39 -13.02 -10.46
N GLU A 121 -6.13 -11.78 -10.84
CA GLU A 121 -5.55 -11.45 -12.14
C GLU A 121 -4.13 -12.00 -12.27
N ALA A 122 -3.30 -11.86 -11.22
CA ALA A 122 -1.97 -12.48 -11.17
C ALA A 122 -2.06 -14.01 -11.32
N ALA A 123 -2.99 -14.65 -10.63
CA ALA A 123 -3.24 -16.09 -10.77
C ALA A 123 -3.66 -16.47 -12.21
N ARG A 124 -4.59 -15.71 -12.81
CA ARG A 124 -5.07 -15.94 -14.19
C ARG A 124 -3.97 -15.76 -15.24
N ARG A 125 -3.13 -14.72 -15.13
CA ARG A 125 -2.03 -14.46 -16.06
C ARG A 125 -1.02 -15.61 -16.11
N ILE A 126 -0.83 -16.29 -14.99
CA ILE A 126 0.08 -17.45 -14.88
C ILE A 126 -0.61 -18.76 -15.30
N GLY A 127 -1.95 -18.76 -15.41
CA GLY A 127 -2.73 -19.94 -15.76
C GLY A 127 -2.97 -20.88 -14.59
N LEU A 128 -3.03 -20.37 -13.35
CA LEU A 128 -3.44 -21.16 -12.20
C LEU A 128 -4.94 -21.48 -12.27
N ASP A 129 -5.27 -22.73 -11.94
CA ASP A 129 -6.63 -23.19 -11.71
C ASP A 129 -7.04 -22.85 -10.27
N PRO A 130 -8.01 -21.94 -10.05
CA PRO A 130 -8.44 -21.55 -8.72
C PRO A 130 -9.23 -22.64 -7.98
N ASN A 131 -9.47 -23.80 -8.60
CA ASN A 131 -10.15 -24.94 -7.97
C ASN A 131 -9.19 -26.08 -7.59
N LYS A 132 -7.89 -25.94 -7.88
CA LYS A 132 -6.86 -26.94 -7.54
C LYS A 132 -5.94 -26.41 -6.45
N ALA A 133 -5.49 -27.31 -5.58
CA ALA A 133 -4.49 -26.98 -4.57
C ALA A 133 -3.21 -26.46 -5.23
N PHE A 134 -2.52 -25.47 -4.65
CA PHE A 134 -1.26 -24.94 -5.21
C PHE A 134 -0.22 -26.04 -5.42
N ARG A 135 -0.15 -26.99 -4.49
CA ARG A 135 0.77 -28.14 -4.53
C ARG A 135 0.55 -29.05 -5.75
N GLU A 136 -0.66 -29.07 -6.30
CA GLU A 136 -1.03 -29.85 -7.49
C GLU A 136 -0.68 -29.11 -8.80
N GLN A 137 -0.19 -27.86 -8.73
CA GLN A 137 0.02 -26.98 -9.89
C GLN A 137 1.51 -26.72 -10.23
N GLY A 138 2.44 -27.42 -9.55
CA GLY A 138 3.86 -27.44 -9.89
C GLY A 138 4.55 -26.08 -9.85
N MET A 139 5.31 -25.74 -10.89
CA MET A 139 6.10 -24.49 -10.95
C MET A 139 5.24 -23.21 -11.01
N LEU A 140 3.96 -23.33 -11.38
CA LEU A 140 3.04 -22.19 -11.47
C LEU A 140 2.82 -21.54 -10.11
N ALA A 141 2.82 -22.32 -9.02
CA ALA A 141 2.67 -21.81 -7.67
C ALA A 141 3.82 -20.88 -7.27
N GLY A 142 5.07 -21.24 -7.61
CA GLY A 142 6.25 -20.40 -7.37
C GLY A 142 6.29 -19.14 -8.25
N ALA A 143 5.81 -19.23 -9.50
CA ALA A 143 5.65 -18.06 -10.35
C ALA A 143 4.61 -17.08 -9.78
N PHE A 144 3.53 -17.61 -9.22
CA PHE A 144 2.48 -16.82 -8.58
C PHE A 144 2.98 -16.07 -7.35
N VAL A 145 3.73 -16.74 -6.47
CA VAL A 145 4.34 -16.10 -5.29
C VAL A 145 5.17 -14.87 -5.67
N ARG A 146 5.96 -14.95 -6.75
CA ARG A 146 6.76 -13.80 -7.22
C ARG A 146 5.91 -12.62 -7.70
N GLN A 147 4.79 -12.88 -8.38
CA GLN A 147 3.91 -11.81 -8.87
C GLN A 147 3.03 -11.23 -7.76
N VAL A 148 2.51 -12.07 -6.87
CA VAL A 148 1.57 -11.65 -5.83
C VAL A 148 2.27 -10.87 -4.70
N LYS A 149 3.56 -11.07 -4.48
CA LYS A 149 4.35 -10.29 -3.51
C LYS A 149 4.22 -8.78 -3.76
N MET A 150 4.43 -8.35 -5.01
CA MET A 150 4.26 -6.94 -5.40
C MET A 150 2.82 -6.46 -5.21
N VAL A 151 1.83 -7.34 -5.40
CA VAL A 151 0.43 -6.98 -5.14
C VAL A 151 0.24 -6.70 -3.66
N PHE A 152 0.75 -7.55 -2.75
CA PHE A 152 0.61 -7.38 -1.30
C PHE A 152 1.37 -6.18 -0.73
N GLU A 153 2.49 -5.79 -1.34
CA GLU A 153 3.24 -4.58 -0.95
C GLU A 153 2.43 -3.30 -1.24
N ASN A 154 1.66 -3.30 -2.33
CA ASN A 154 0.89 -2.15 -2.81
C ASN A 154 -0.62 -2.21 -2.49
N TRP A 155 -1.07 -3.24 -1.75
CA TRP A 155 -2.49 -3.49 -1.56
C TRP A 155 -3.04 -2.83 -0.30
N ARG A 156 -3.74 -1.71 -0.49
CA ARG A 156 -4.29 -0.88 0.60
C ARG A 156 -5.65 -1.39 1.14
N GLU A 157 -5.73 -2.64 1.60
CA GLU A 157 -6.93 -3.15 2.28
C GLU A 157 -7.03 -2.60 3.72
N LEU A 158 -8.25 -2.34 4.21
CA LEU A 158 -8.44 -1.87 5.58
C LEU A 158 -8.56 -3.06 6.54
N ALA A 159 -7.64 -3.13 7.51
CA ALA A 159 -7.59 -4.19 8.50
C ALA A 159 -7.32 -3.63 9.90
N VAL A 160 -7.93 -4.23 10.91
CA VAL A 160 -7.67 -3.92 12.32
C VAL A 160 -6.39 -4.64 12.74
N ASP A 161 -5.42 -3.89 13.25
CA ASP A 161 -4.13 -4.46 13.64
C ASP A 161 -4.22 -5.22 14.97
N LEU A 162 -3.80 -6.48 14.96
CA LEU A 162 -3.74 -7.35 16.15
C LEU A 162 -2.38 -7.25 16.82
N ASP A 163 -2.00 -6.05 17.24
CA ASP A 163 -0.77 -5.79 18.00
C ASP A 163 -0.88 -6.36 19.43
N PRO A 164 -0.05 -7.34 19.83
CA PRO A 164 -0.02 -7.86 21.20
C PRO A 164 0.19 -6.79 22.28
N ASP A 165 0.91 -5.72 21.96
CA ASP A 165 1.23 -4.62 22.87
C ASP A 165 0.08 -3.59 22.98
N SER A 166 -0.86 -3.60 22.03
CA SER A 166 -2.03 -2.72 22.01
C SER A 166 -3.34 -3.47 21.70
N PRO A 167 -3.83 -4.35 22.61
CA PRO A 167 -5.02 -5.14 22.32
C PRO A 167 -6.28 -4.29 22.14
N VAL A 168 -6.92 -4.43 20.97
CA VAL A 168 -8.21 -3.85 20.63
C VAL A 168 -9.34 -4.89 20.66
N GLU A 169 -10.57 -4.42 20.90
CA GLU A 169 -11.77 -5.26 20.86
C GLU A 169 -12.09 -5.66 19.42
N VAL A 170 -12.20 -6.96 19.17
CA VAL A 170 -12.52 -7.52 17.85
C VAL A 170 -13.86 -8.22 17.83
N LYS A 171 -14.51 -8.21 16.67
CA LYS A 171 -15.83 -8.81 16.45
C LYS A 171 -15.77 -9.78 15.28
N PRO A 172 -16.56 -10.88 15.31
CA PRO A 172 -16.70 -11.76 14.15
C PRO A 172 -16.97 -10.93 12.89
N GLY A 173 -16.28 -11.25 11.81
CA GLY A 173 -16.38 -10.56 10.53
C GLY A 173 -15.45 -9.39 10.30
N MET A 174 -14.72 -8.93 11.33
CA MET A 174 -13.68 -7.91 11.13
C MET A 174 -12.55 -8.49 10.28
N VAL A 175 -12.05 -7.66 9.35
CA VAL A 175 -10.78 -7.91 8.65
C VAL A 175 -9.67 -7.48 9.60
N VAL A 176 -8.71 -8.35 9.84
CA VAL A 176 -7.63 -8.15 10.81
C VAL A 176 -6.28 -8.40 10.15
N SER A 177 -5.30 -7.59 10.52
CA SER A 177 -3.90 -7.82 10.22
C SER A 177 -3.18 -8.37 11.44
N PHE A 178 -2.08 -9.07 11.20
CA PHE A 178 -1.22 -9.58 12.24
C PHE A 178 0.22 -9.51 11.75
N ASP A 179 1.15 -9.17 12.65
CA ASP A 179 2.59 -9.32 12.50
C ASP A 179 3.17 -9.65 13.87
N SER A 180 3.49 -10.93 14.10
CA SER A 180 3.94 -11.38 15.42
C SER A 180 4.73 -12.67 15.35
N PRO A 181 5.59 -12.95 16.35
CA PRO A 181 6.12 -14.29 16.58
C PRO A 181 4.97 -15.27 16.90
N MET A 182 4.88 -16.37 16.17
CA MET A 182 3.79 -17.34 16.29
C MET A 182 4.30 -18.76 16.39
N ARG A 183 3.51 -19.62 17.03
CA ARG A 183 3.67 -21.08 17.00
C ARG A 183 2.64 -21.73 16.10
N ALA A 184 3.07 -22.73 15.35
CA ALA A 184 2.21 -23.57 14.54
C ALA A 184 1.71 -24.78 15.34
N ARG A 185 0.46 -25.19 15.07
CA ARG A 185 -0.15 -26.39 15.64
C ARG A 185 -0.84 -27.22 14.57
N ASN A 186 -0.98 -28.51 14.82
CA ASN A 186 -1.66 -29.47 13.93
C ASN A 186 -1.08 -29.52 12.51
N ILE A 187 0.23 -29.30 12.34
CA ILE A 187 0.87 -29.28 11.01
C ILE A 187 0.96 -30.67 10.40
N GLU A 188 0.89 -31.75 11.18
CA GLU A 188 0.70 -33.11 10.63
C GLU A 188 -0.52 -33.19 9.71
N HIS A 189 -1.65 -32.57 10.10
CA HIS A 189 -2.85 -32.51 9.26
C HIS A 189 -2.60 -31.69 7.99
N ALA A 190 -1.80 -30.63 8.07
CA ALA A 190 -1.38 -29.86 6.90
C ALA A 190 -0.50 -30.69 5.94
N ARG A 191 0.45 -31.49 6.47
CA ARG A 191 1.31 -32.37 5.66
C ARG A 191 0.50 -33.42 4.92
N ALA A 192 -0.54 -33.94 5.56
CA ALA A 192 -1.48 -34.91 5.01
C ALA A 192 -2.55 -34.31 4.07
N LEU A 193 -2.58 -32.97 3.89
CA LEU A 193 -3.61 -32.26 3.13
C LEU A 193 -5.04 -32.63 3.56
N MET A 194 -5.25 -32.81 4.87
CA MET A 194 -6.57 -33.15 5.39
C MET A 194 -7.52 -31.95 5.26
N PRO A 195 -8.79 -32.17 4.87
CA PRO A 195 -9.80 -31.11 4.84
C PRO A 195 -10.00 -30.49 6.23
N ILE A 196 -10.26 -29.19 6.27
CA ILE A 196 -10.54 -28.49 7.52
C ILE A 196 -11.88 -28.94 8.12
N SER A 197 -11.88 -29.15 9.43
CA SER A 197 -13.03 -29.60 10.20
C SER A 197 -13.91 -28.47 10.72
N GLY A 198 -13.37 -27.24 10.78
CA GLY A 198 -13.99 -26.08 11.41
C GLY A 198 -13.66 -25.94 12.90
N LEU A 199 -13.06 -26.96 13.52
CA LEU A 199 -12.66 -26.97 14.93
C LEU A 199 -11.18 -26.67 15.07
N ILE A 200 -10.86 -25.58 15.76
CA ILE A 200 -9.47 -25.09 15.87
C ILE A 200 -8.52 -26.11 16.51
N GLU A 201 -9.03 -26.94 17.41
CA GLU A 201 -8.27 -27.99 18.08
C GLU A 201 -7.78 -29.07 17.12
N ARG A 202 -8.46 -29.24 15.98
CA ARG A 202 -8.13 -30.23 14.95
C ARG A 202 -7.53 -29.60 13.71
N ASP A 203 -7.82 -28.34 13.43
CA ASP A 203 -7.36 -27.71 12.19
C ASP A 203 -5.96 -27.12 12.35
N PRO A 204 -5.16 -27.08 11.25
CA PRO A 204 -3.87 -26.42 11.27
C PRO A 204 -4.04 -24.91 11.49
N HIS A 205 -3.27 -24.37 12.43
CA HIS A 205 -3.34 -22.97 12.79
C HIS A 205 -2.01 -22.43 13.32
N LEU A 206 -1.83 -21.12 13.17
CA LEU A 206 -0.82 -20.33 13.86
C LEU A 206 -1.45 -19.71 15.12
N GLY A 207 -0.68 -19.50 16.17
CA GLY A 207 -1.17 -18.83 17.36
C GLY A 207 -0.13 -18.02 18.10
N PHE A 208 -0.61 -16.96 18.75
CA PHE A 208 0.16 -16.07 19.61
C PHE A 208 -0.74 -15.49 20.72
N THR A 209 -0.11 -14.99 21.79
CA THR A 209 -0.80 -14.37 22.92
C THR A 209 -1.21 -12.93 22.60
N TYR A 210 -2.42 -12.54 22.96
CA TYR A 210 -2.98 -11.22 22.70
C TYR A 210 -3.81 -10.76 23.91
N GLY A 211 -3.19 -9.92 24.74
CA GLY A 211 -3.75 -9.56 26.04
C GLY A 211 -4.01 -10.81 26.91
N THR A 212 -5.27 -11.01 27.31
CA THR A 212 -5.71 -12.20 28.07
C THR A 212 -6.19 -13.36 27.21
N GLN A 213 -6.23 -13.18 25.89
CA GLN A 213 -6.74 -14.16 24.93
C GLN A 213 -5.61 -14.75 24.08
N GLU A 214 -5.91 -15.85 23.41
CA GLU A 214 -5.06 -16.41 22.37
C GLU A 214 -5.66 -16.07 20.98
N ILE A 215 -4.84 -15.55 20.06
CA ILE A 215 -5.22 -15.51 18.65
C ILE A 215 -4.91 -16.87 18.04
N SER A 216 -5.86 -17.46 17.34
CA SER A 216 -5.67 -18.71 16.60
C SER A 216 -6.06 -18.51 15.13
N ILE A 217 -5.06 -18.43 14.27
CA ILE A 217 -5.19 -18.18 12.84
C ILE A 217 -5.25 -19.51 12.10
N ARG A 218 -6.46 -19.99 11.82
CA ARG A 218 -6.68 -21.21 11.03
C ARG A 218 -6.40 -20.96 9.56
N PHE A 219 -5.78 -21.93 8.91
CA PHE A 219 -5.57 -21.93 7.47
C PHE A 219 -5.89 -23.29 6.85
N ASP A 220 -6.19 -23.33 5.56
CA ASP A 220 -6.46 -24.57 4.83
C ASP A 220 -5.20 -25.00 4.04
N PRO A 221 -4.63 -26.17 4.30
CA PRO A 221 -3.33 -26.56 3.75
C PRO A 221 -3.29 -26.67 2.23
N VAL A 222 -4.43 -26.78 1.53
CA VAL A 222 -4.46 -26.79 0.05
C VAL A 222 -4.01 -25.46 -0.56
N TRP A 223 -4.07 -24.39 0.22
CA TRP A 223 -3.71 -23.03 -0.16
C TRP A 223 -2.29 -22.62 0.25
N LEU A 224 -1.49 -23.56 0.76
CA LEU A 224 -0.05 -23.34 0.96
C LEU A 224 0.66 -23.25 -0.39
N THR A 225 1.42 -22.19 -0.58
CA THR A 225 1.98 -21.83 -1.89
C THR A 225 3.11 -22.77 -2.31
N THR A 226 3.92 -23.25 -1.37
CA THR A 226 5.13 -24.03 -1.67
C THR A 226 5.41 -25.11 -0.63
N MET A 227 6.31 -26.04 -1.00
CA MET A 227 6.87 -27.02 -0.07
C MET A 227 7.69 -26.36 1.05
N THR A 228 8.40 -25.26 0.74
CA THR A 228 9.17 -24.50 1.72
C THR A 228 8.27 -23.96 2.83
N SER A 229 7.07 -23.50 2.48
CA SER A 229 6.07 -23.02 3.45
C SER A 229 5.68 -24.09 4.47
N LEU A 230 5.51 -25.34 4.03
CA LEU A 230 5.24 -26.45 4.93
C LEU A 230 6.45 -26.80 5.83
N THR A 231 7.67 -26.62 5.33
CA THR A 231 8.89 -26.79 6.12
C THR A 231 8.99 -25.72 7.21
N THR A 232 8.78 -24.44 6.85
CA THR A 232 8.82 -23.30 7.78
C THR A 232 7.74 -23.41 8.85
N LEU A 233 6.52 -23.85 8.48
CA LEU A 233 5.46 -24.16 9.44
C LEU A 233 5.86 -25.31 10.38
N GLY A 234 6.62 -26.28 9.90
CA GLY A 234 7.19 -27.34 10.73
C GLY A 234 8.17 -26.82 11.78
N THR A 235 9.02 -25.86 11.41
CA THR A 235 9.92 -25.17 12.36
C THR A 235 9.11 -24.46 13.45
N ALA A 236 8.03 -23.78 13.04
CA ALA A 236 7.13 -23.07 13.95
C ALA A 236 6.36 -23.99 14.93
N GLU A 237 6.38 -25.32 14.76
CA GLU A 237 5.86 -26.26 15.77
C GLU A 237 6.75 -26.28 17.03
N THR A 238 8.06 -26.10 16.85
CA THR A 238 9.06 -26.23 17.91
C THR A 238 9.53 -24.88 18.47
N GLU A 239 9.62 -23.86 17.63
CA GLU A 239 10.09 -22.52 18.00
C GLU A 239 9.14 -21.43 17.47
N GLU A 240 9.30 -20.20 17.95
CA GLU A 240 8.49 -19.07 17.48
C GLU A 240 9.08 -18.52 16.18
N VAL A 241 8.22 -18.36 15.18
CA VAL A 241 8.59 -17.78 13.88
C VAL A 241 7.67 -16.60 13.62
N THR A 242 8.24 -15.47 13.19
CA THR A 242 7.45 -14.29 12.84
C THR A 242 6.68 -14.53 11.54
N TYR A 243 5.37 -14.36 11.62
CA TYR A 243 4.49 -14.33 10.46
C TYR A 243 3.70 -13.03 10.44
N ALA A 244 3.54 -12.49 9.24
CA ALA A 244 2.68 -11.36 8.98
C ALA A 244 1.57 -11.76 7.99
N GLY A 245 0.43 -11.08 8.03
CA GLY A 245 -0.67 -11.44 7.15
C GLY A 245 -1.98 -10.74 7.45
N ILE A 246 -3.02 -11.24 6.78
CA ILE A 246 -4.38 -10.74 6.83
C ILE A 246 -5.38 -11.89 6.92
N GLY A 247 -6.44 -11.67 7.68
CA GLY A 247 -7.50 -12.66 7.89
C GLY A 247 -8.83 -12.03 8.27
N THR A 248 -9.85 -12.87 8.44
CA THR A 248 -11.17 -12.47 8.94
C THR A 248 -11.46 -13.15 10.26
N VAL A 249 -11.94 -12.41 11.26
CA VAL A 249 -12.35 -12.98 12.55
C VAL A 249 -13.55 -13.90 12.33
N ALA A 250 -13.38 -15.20 12.62
CA ALA A 250 -14.41 -16.21 12.48
C ALA A 250 -15.28 -16.31 13.75
N SER A 251 -14.65 -16.27 14.93
CA SER A 251 -15.33 -16.30 16.21
C SER A 251 -14.50 -15.64 17.31
N VAL A 252 -15.16 -15.20 18.38
CA VAL A 252 -14.53 -14.60 19.56
C VAL A 252 -15.15 -15.25 20.80
N THR A 253 -14.31 -15.71 21.71
CA THR A 253 -14.69 -16.24 23.03
C THR A 253 -13.87 -15.52 24.12
N ASP A 254 -14.20 -15.74 25.39
CA ASP A 254 -13.47 -15.08 26.49
C ASP A 254 -11.96 -15.41 26.54
N SER A 255 -11.55 -16.54 25.96
CA SER A 255 -10.17 -17.02 25.98
C SER A 255 -9.48 -17.03 24.62
N ARG A 256 -10.21 -16.85 23.51
CA ARG A 256 -9.66 -17.05 22.18
C ARG A 256 -10.39 -16.23 21.11
N VAL A 257 -9.60 -15.63 20.22
CA VAL A 257 -10.07 -15.09 18.94
C VAL A 257 -9.65 -16.05 17.84
N GLN A 258 -10.62 -16.60 17.13
CA GLN A 258 -10.35 -17.43 15.96
C GLN A 258 -10.35 -16.55 14.72
N VAL A 259 -9.22 -16.53 14.02
CA VAL A 259 -9.03 -15.85 12.74
C VAL A 259 -8.96 -16.90 11.65
N SER A 260 -9.61 -16.62 10.54
CA SER A 260 -9.49 -17.41 9.33
C SER A 260 -8.58 -16.69 8.35
N ALA A 261 -7.44 -17.30 8.04
CA ALA A 261 -6.40 -16.71 7.19
C ALA A 261 -6.91 -16.46 5.76
N LEU A 262 -6.52 -15.31 5.22
CA LEU A 262 -6.67 -14.98 3.80
C LEU A 262 -5.31 -15.03 3.09
N ALA A 263 -4.29 -14.40 3.67
CA ALA A 263 -2.91 -14.55 3.23
C ALA A 263 -1.96 -14.38 4.43
N PHE A 264 -0.85 -15.10 4.41
CA PHE A 264 0.26 -14.85 5.33
C PHE A 264 1.60 -15.32 4.77
N GLY A 265 2.66 -14.84 5.38
CA GLY A 265 4.03 -15.18 5.03
C GLY A 265 5.02 -14.62 6.05
N GLN A 266 6.31 -14.81 5.78
CA GLN A 266 7.36 -14.24 6.62
C GLN A 266 7.66 -12.80 6.20
N PRO A 267 7.56 -11.82 7.09
CA PRO A 267 7.88 -10.43 6.78
C PRO A 267 9.39 -10.25 6.57
N ASP A 268 9.75 -9.24 5.78
CA ASP A 268 11.16 -8.90 5.57
C ASP A 268 11.67 -7.92 6.63
N ASN A 269 12.22 -8.45 7.73
CA ASN A 269 12.64 -7.66 8.88
C ASN A 269 13.92 -6.81 8.68
N GLY A 270 14.38 -6.57 7.44
CA GLY A 270 15.57 -5.76 7.10
C GLY A 270 16.93 -6.27 7.61
N ASN A 271 16.96 -7.23 8.54
CA ASN A 271 18.17 -7.74 9.22
C ASN A 271 18.77 -9.01 8.58
N SER A 272 18.13 -9.56 7.56
CA SER A 272 18.45 -10.86 6.94
C SER A 272 19.50 -10.78 5.84
N THR A 273 19.63 -9.64 5.16
CA THR A 273 20.67 -9.43 4.13
C THR A 273 22.08 -9.50 4.72
N LEU A 274 22.28 -9.03 5.94
CA LEU A 274 23.56 -9.13 6.66
C LEU A 274 23.88 -10.56 7.12
N PHE A 275 22.87 -11.36 7.48
CA PHE A 275 23.04 -12.72 7.98
C PHE A 275 23.20 -13.75 6.85
N GLU A 276 22.56 -13.55 5.69
CA GLU A 276 22.74 -14.39 4.50
C GLU A 276 24.11 -14.18 3.84
N MET A 277 24.66 -12.96 3.90
CA MET A 277 26.05 -12.67 3.47
C MET A 277 27.11 -13.36 4.35
N LEU A 278 26.76 -13.78 5.58
CA LEU A 278 27.66 -14.44 6.52
C LEU A 278 27.69 -15.98 6.36
N LEU A 279 26.73 -16.57 5.66
CA LEU A 279 26.55 -18.03 5.61
C LEU A 279 26.97 -18.68 4.28
N ASP A 280 27.26 -17.91 3.23
CA ASP A 280 27.75 -18.43 1.94
C ASP A 280 29.12 -17.83 1.55
N PRO A 281 30.24 -18.54 1.81
CA PRO A 281 31.58 -18.07 1.49
C PRO A 281 31.94 -18.13 -0.01
N SER A 282 31.03 -18.54 -0.90
CA SER A 282 31.36 -18.87 -2.28
C SER A 282 31.13 -17.78 -3.32
N SER A 283 30.57 -16.62 -2.94
CA SER A 283 30.36 -15.51 -3.87
C SER A 283 31.17 -14.26 -3.49
N SER A 284 32.47 -14.25 -3.82
CA SER A 284 33.22 -13.01 -4.00
C SER A 284 34.06 -13.02 -5.27
N PRO A 285 34.11 -11.94 -6.06
CA PRO A 285 35.26 -11.63 -6.89
C PRO A 285 36.36 -10.99 -6.05
N ARG A 286 37.59 -11.41 -6.32
CA ARG A 286 38.80 -11.30 -5.51
C ARG A 286 39.47 -9.91 -5.46
N SER A 287 40.29 -9.79 -4.39
CA SER A 287 41.53 -9.01 -4.19
C SER A 287 41.34 -7.54 -3.81
N MET A 288 41.91 -7.05 -2.71
CA MET A 288 43.34 -7.06 -2.32
C MET A 288 43.51 -6.84 -0.79
N GLU A 289 44.40 -7.60 -0.14
CA GLU A 289 44.92 -7.37 1.23
C GLU A 289 45.95 -6.22 1.22
N ILE A 290 46.30 -5.48 2.30
CA ILE A 290 47.09 -5.82 3.52
C ILE A 290 46.94 -4.68 4.61
N PRO A 291 47.51 -4.71 5.86
CA PRO A 291 47.01 -5.34 7.10
C PRO A 291 46.84 -4.42 8.36
N THR A 292 46.10 -4.97 9.34
CA THR A 292 46.24 -4.90 10.83
C THR A 292 46.29 -3.57 11.58
N THR A 293 45.41 -3.42 12.58
CA THR A 293 45.78 -3.47 14.03
C THR A 293 44.56 -3.72 14.92
N ASP A 294 44.79 -4.54 15.96
CA ASP A 294 43.93 -4.89 17.10
C ASP A 294 43.12 -3.74 17.73
N SER A 295 41.90 -4.02 18.20
CA SER A 295 41.65 -4.21 19.64
C SER A 295 40.18 -4.35 20.02
N LYS A 296 39.96 -5.19 21.02
CA LYS A 296 38.72 -5.53 21.69
C LYS A 296 38.07 -4.31 22.36
N SER A 297 36.75 -4.16 22.25
CA SER A 297 35.88 -4.00 23.43
C SER A 297 34.39 -4.02 23.06
N ARG A 298 33.72 -5.06 23.57
CA ARG A 298 32.28 -5.15 23.74
C ARG A 298 31.88 -4.12 24.80
N ARG A 299 31.04 -3.15 24.47
CA ARG A 299 30.34 -2.29 25.44
C ARG A 299 28.91 -2.08 24.99
N GLU A 300 28.00 -2.65 25.77
CA GLU A 300 26.58 -2.29 25.81
C GLU A 300 26.47 -0.78 26.00
N MET A 301 25.85 -0.09 25.05
CA MET A 301 25.56 1.34 25.15
C MET A 301 24.05 1.53 25.10
N ARG A 302 23.45 1.69 26.29
CA ARG A 302 22.15 2.33 26.48
C ARG A 302 22.14 3.64 25.70
N MET A 303 21.32 3.74 24.66
CA MET A 303 21.11 5.00 23.96
C MET A 303 20.17 5.90 24.78
N PRO A 304 20.57 7.15 25.08
CA PRO A 304 19.69 8.11 25.72
C PRO A 304 18.71 8.66 24.67
N ARG A 305 17.42 8.74 25.04
CA ARG A 305 16.41 9.50 24.28
C ARG A 305 16.79 10.98 24.28
N GLN A 306 17.26 11.50 23.15
CA GLN A 306 17.41 12.92 22.89
C GLN A 306 16.37 13.34 21.84
N LYS A 307 15.47 14.27 22.20
CA LYS A 307 14.61 14.98 21.24
C LYS A 307 15.51 15.90 20.42
N SER A 308 15.89 15.50 19.20
CA SER A 308 16.51 16.41 18.23
C SER A 308 15.43 17.25 17.56
N ALA A 309 15.67 18.56 17.42
CA ALA A 309 14.99 19.35 16.41
C ALA A 309 15.36 18.74 15.06
N ARG A 310 14.36 18.21 14.34
CA ARG A 310 14.58 17.48 13.09
C ARG A 310 14.91 18.47 11.98
N GLU A 311 16.04 18.25 11.31
CA GLU A 311 16.57 19.08 10.23
C GLU A 311 15.61 19.06 9.02
N LYS A 312 15.31 20.24 8.45
CA LYS A 312 14.49 20.41 7.24
C LYS A 312 15.41 20.59 6.04
N VAL A 313 15.04 20.01 4.90
CA VAL A 313 15.84 20.01 3.66
C VAL A 313 15.01 20.42 2.46
N ASP A 314 15.69 20.86 1.41
CA ASP A 314 15.11 21.17 0.11
C ASP A 314 15.34 19.99 -0.84
N VAL A 315 14.39 19.68 -1.71
CA VAL A 315 14.46 18.52 -2.61
C VAL A 315 13.94 18.90 -3.99
N ALA A 316 14.58 18.37 -5.04
CA ALA A 316 14.10 18.45 -6.42
C ALA A 316 13.60 17.08 -6.89
N PHE A 317 12.39 17.06 -7.42
CA PHE A 317 11.70 15.90 -7.99
C PHE A 317 11.56 16.10 -9.50
N TYR A 318 11.95 15.12 -10.30
CA TYR A 318 11.98 15.22 -11.77
C TYR A 318 10.84 14.48 -12.44
N PHE A 319 10.41 15.04 -13.57
CA PHE A 319 9.31 14.53 -14.38
C PHE A 319 9.67 14.58 -15.86
N ASP A 320 9.12 13.66 -16.65
CA ASP A 320 9.23 13.64 -18.11
C ASP A 320 8.24 14.64 -18.70
N GLU A 321 8.73 15.77 -19.20
CA GLU A 321 7.91 16.88 -19.73
C GLU A 321 7.07 16.49 -20.96
N LEU A 322 7.46 15.43 -21.68
CA LEU A 322 6.80 15.01 -22.91
C LEU A 322 5.79 13.88 -22.70
N ALA A 323 5.50 13.51 -21.45
CA ALA A 323 4.52 12.47 -21.14
C ALA A 323 3.09 12.91 -21.50
N GLU A 324 2.31 12.00 -22.11
CA GLU A 324 0.92 12.29 -22.50
C GLU A 324 0.04 12.66 -21.29
N GLU A 325 0.35 12.19 -20.09
CA GLU A 325 -0.34 12.56 -18.85
C GLU A 325 -0.15 14.03 -18.45
N LEU A 326 0.96 14.68 -18.82
CA LEU A 326 1.14 16.14 -18.62
C LEU A 326 0.30 16.99 -19.57
N LEU A 327 -0.26 16.38 -20.61
CA LEU A 327 -1.22 16.98 -21.54
C LEU A 327 -2.68 16.61 -21.19
N GLY A 328 -2.89 15.83 -20.11
CA GLY A 328 -4.17 15.33 -19.62
C GLY A 328 -4.82 16.18 -18.50
N PRO A 329 -5.91 15.70 -17.87
CA PRO A 329 -6.66 16.45 -16.86
C PRO A 329 -5.96 16.52 -15.48
N GLU A 330 -4.91 15.74 -15.23
CA GLU A 330 -4.12 15.79 -14.00
C GLU A 330 -2.82 16.56 -14.24
N SER A 331 -2.61 17.67 -13.50
CA SER A 331 -1.37 18.45 -13.59
C SER A 331 -0.25 17.87 -12.72
N LEU A 332 1.00 18.11 -13.13
CA LEU A 332 2.24 17.86 -12.35
C LEU A 332 2.13 18.35 -10.90
N GLN A 333 1.63 19.57 -10.73
CA GLN A 333 1.40 20.19 -9.43
C GLN A 333 0.38 19.40 -8.59
N GLY A 334 -0.71 18.93 -9.23
CA GLY A 334 -1.74 18.13 -8.55
C GLY A 334 -1.19 16.81 -8.00
N ALA A 335 -0.35 16.12 -8.76
CA ALA A 335 0.33 14.90 -8.33
C ALA A 335 1.27 15.17 -7.13
N MET A 336 2.07 16.22 -7.20
CA MET A 336 2.96 16.62 -6.11
C MET A 336 2.20 16.95 -4.83
N PHE A 337 1.14 17.76 -4.89
CA PHE A 337 0.37 18.08 -3.68
C PHE A 337 -0.34 16.87 -3.10
N ARG A 338 -0.85 15.94 -3.93
CA ARG A 338 -1.39 14.67 -3.43
C ARG A 338 -0.33 13.87 -2.68
N ALA A 339 0.90 13.79 -3.21
CA ALA A 339 2.01 13.11 -2.54
C ALA A 339 2.37 13.78 -1.21
N LEU A 340 2.48 15.11 -1.17
CA LEU A 340 2.78 15.87 0.05
C LEU A 340 1.68 15.73 1.12
N LEU A 341 0.40 15.78 0.71
CA LEU A 341 -0.74 15.61 1.62
C LEU A 341 -0.82 14.19 2.19
N LYS A 342 -0.33 13.17 1.48
CA LYS A 342 -0.31 11.78 1.94
C LYS A 342 0.89 11.47 2.84
N ALA A 343 2.09 11.89 2.43
CA ALA A 343 3.34 11.57 3.12
C ALA A 343 3.58 12.44 4.36
N VAL A 344 3.29 13.75 4.27
CA VAL A 344 3.62 14.69 5.35
C VAL A 344 2.38 14.87 6.24
N PRO A 345 2.45 14.60 7.56
CA PRO A 345 1.34 14.85 8.48
C PRO A 345 0.93 16.32 8.51
N GLU A 346 -0.36 16.60 8.67
CA GLU A 346 -0.91 17.97 8.58
C GLU A 346 -0.16 19.00 9.44
N HIS A 347 0.12 18.67 10.71
CA HIS A 347 0.84 19.55 11.64
C HIS A 347 2.34 19.76 11.30
N ARG A 348 2.86 19.09 10.26
CA ARG A 348 4.24 19.23 9.75
C ARG A 348 4.29 19.87 8.37
N ARG A 349 3.14 20.15 7.75
CA ARG A 349 3.05 20.82 6.46
C ARG A 349 3.21 22.32 6.66
N ASP A 350 4.44 22.77 6.48
CA ASP A 350 4.81 24.17 6.28
C ASP A 350 5.93 24.15 5.24
N LEU A 351 5.50 24.03 3.98
CA LEU A 351 6.32 23.72 2.81
C LEU A 351 6.07 24.75 1.72
N CYS A 352 7.09 25.07 0.94
CA CYS A 352 6.91 25.79 -0.33
C CYS A 352 7.13 24.84 -1.50
N VAL A 353 6.49 25.10 -2.62
CA VAL A 353 6.59 24.30 -3.85
C VAL A 353 6.70 25.23 -5.06
N GLY A 354 7.51 24.86 -6.04
CA GLY A 354 7.69 25.61 -7.28
C GLY A 354 8.19 24.68 -8.38
N ASP A 355 7.68 24.84 -9.58
CA ASP A 355 8.06 24.06 -10.75
C ASP A 355 8.81 24.89 -11.78
N ALA A 356 9.68 24.23 -12.54
CA ALA A 356 10.39 24.80 -13.67
C ALA A 356 10.90 23.72 -14.61
N LEU A 357 11.30 24.14 -15.82
CA LEU A 357 12.00 23.28 -16.76
C LEU A 357 13.50 23.25 -16.45
N LEU A 358 14.09 22.07 -16.49
CA LEU A 358 15.54 21.92 -16.32
C LEU A 358 16.25 22.31 -17.62
N ASP A 359 16.96 23.44 -17.62
CA ASP A 359 17.74 23.85 -18.79
C ASP A 359 19.00 23.00 -18.97
N THR A 360 18.88 21.94 -19.78
CA THR A 360 19.97 21.02 -20.11
C THR A 360 20.77 21.43 -21.35
N ARG A 361 20.43 22.57 -22.00
CA ARG A 361 21.14 23.09 -23.19
C ARG A 361 22.66 23.26 -22.98
N PRO A 362 23.16 23.64 -21.79
CA PRO A 362 24.60 23.73 -21.54
C PRO A 362 25.35 22.37 -21.58
N ALA A 363 24.64 21.24 -21.57
CA ALA A 363 25.22 19.91 -21.34
C ALA A 363 24.85 18.84 -22.39
N ARG A 364 24.29 19.21 -23.55
CA ARG A 364 23.93 18.26 -24.63
C ARG A 364 25.19 17.54 -25.16
N GLY A 365 25.41 16.32 -24.67
CA GLY A 365 26.57 15.46 -24.99
C GLY A 365 27.32 14.93 -23.76
N GLU A 366 27.16 15.58 -22.60
CA GLU A 366 27.88 15.26 -21.34
C GLU A 366 26.91 14.92 -20.18
N GLY A 367 25.74 14.34 -20.49
CA GLY A 367 24.71 14.04 -19.47
C GLY A 367 25.23 13.27 -18.24
N MET A 368 26.21 12.37 -18.41
CA MET A 368 26.87 11.68 -17.30
C MET A 368 27.72 12.61 -16.42
N GLY A 369 28.43 13.57 -17.01
CA GLY A 369 29.23 14.55 -16.29
C GLY A 369 28.39 15.62 -15.61
N LEU A 370 27.19 15.90 -16.13
CA LEU A 370 26.21 16.71 -15.42
C LEU A 370 25.57 15.93 -14.26
N ALA A 371 25.14 14.69 -14.50
CA ALA A 371 24.54 13.84 -13.47
C ALA A 371 25.50 13.58 -12.29
N SER A 372 26.80 13.40 -12.53
CA SER A 372 27.79 13.23 -11.46
C SER A 372 27.99 14.47 -10.59
N ARG A 373 27.59 15.65 -11.06
CA ARG A 373 27.63 16.90 -10.29
C ARG A 373 26.30 17.18 -9.56
N LEU A 374 25.21 16.56 -10.00
CA LEU A 374 23.86 16.76 -9.47
C LEU A 374 23.45 15.68 -8.47
N VAL A 375 23.82 14.41 -8.68
CA VAL A 375 23.51 13.37 -7.69
C VAL A 375 24.46 13.54 -6.50
N PRO A 376 23.95 13.74 -5.27
CA PRO A 376 24.78 13.88 -4.08
C PRO A 376 25.70 12.66 -3.92
N SER A 377 27.02 12.90 -3.95
CA SER A 377 28.02 11.84 -3.86
C SER A 377 28.55 11.75 -2.42
N GLY A 378 27.96 10.86 -1.61
CA GLY A 378 28.38 10.56 -0.24
C GLY A 378 27.77 11.45 0.85
N GLY A 379 27.56 10.86 2.03
CA GLY A 379 27.22 11.56 3.28
C GLY A 379 25.74 11.96 3.45
N GLY A 380 24.87 11.02 3.85
CA GLY A 380 23.60 11.31 4.53
C GLY A 380 22.51 12.09 3.76
N HIS A 381 22.77 12.54 2.53
CA HIS A 381 21.80 13.25 1.70
C HIS A 381 20.92 12.28 0.92
N TRP A 382 19.63 12.62 0.82
CA TRP A 382 18.65 11.79 0.14
C TRP A 382 18.77 11.86 -1.39
N SER A 383 18.66 10.71 -2.06
CA SER A 383 18.57 10.60 -3.52
C SER A 383 17.91 9.28 -3.92
N SER A 384 16.88 9.34 -4.76
CA SER A 384 16.30 8.15 -5.40
C SER A 384 16.87 7.88 -6.81
N LEU A 385 17.73 8.79 -7.29
CA LEU A 385 18.43 8.69 -8.56
C LEU A 385 19.90 8.35 -8.36
N ASP A 386 20.43 7.47 -9.21
CA ASP A 386 21.86 7.26 -9.37
C ASP A 386 22.42 8.03 -10.57
N VAL A 387 23.73 8.27 -10.56
CA VAL A 387 24.44 9.01 -11.62
C VAL A 387 24.17 8.40 -13.02
N PRO A 388 24.28 7.06 -13.21
CA PRO A 388 23.96 6.45 -14.50
C PRO A 388 22.52 6.68 -14.97
N ARG A 389 21.53 6.65 -14.08
CA ARG A 389 20.11 6.82 -14.39
C ARG A 389 19.81 8.26 -14.75
N LEU A 390 20.20 9.22 -13.92
CA LEU A 390 20.01 10.64 -14.22
C LEU A 390 20.75 11.04 -15.50
N GLY A 391 21.96 10.54 -15.72
CA GLY A 391 22.74 10.83 -16.93
C GLY A 391 22.07 10.33 -18.21
N ARG A 392 21.34 9.20 -18.17
CA ARG A 392 20.54 8.72 -19.31
C ARG A 392 19.29 9.56 -19.54
N LEU A 393 18.63 9.99 -18.47
CA LEU A 393 17.42 10.82 -18.54
C LEU A 393 17.73 12.19 -19.16
N ILE A 394 18.76 12.88 -18.68
CA ILE A 394 19.21 14.18 -19.22
C ILE A 394 19.51 14.12 -20.73
N GLN A 395 19.95 12.96 -21.25
CA GLN A 395 20.30 12.81 -22.66
C GLN A 395 19.10 12.50 -23.57
N ARG A 396 18.02 11.94 -23.03
CA ARG A 396 16.94 11.34 -23.80
C ARG A 396 15.60 12.01 -23.62
N THR A 397 15.46 12.80 -22.57
CA THR A 397 14.18 13.32 -22.09
C THR A 397 14.32 14.80 -21.76
N GLU A 398 13.30 15.60 -22.06
CA GLU A 398 13.19 16.96 -21.55
C GLU A 398 12.63 16.88 -20.12
N LEU A 399 13.40 17.39 -19.16
CA LEU A 399 13.09 17.21 -17.74
C LEU A 399 12.43 18.46 -17.18
N ALA A 400 11.24 18.32 -16.63
CA ALA A 400 10.70 19.27 -15.67
C ALA A 400 11.11 18.87 -14.25
N TYR A 401 11.14 19.81 -13.34
CA TYR A 401 11.33 19.52 -11.93
C TYR A 401 10.41 20.35 -11.04
N MET A 402 10.05 19.78 -9.90
CA MET A 402 9.41 20.47 -8.80
C MET A 402 10.37 20.53 -7.63
N ARG A 403 10.65 21.74 -7.14
CA ARG A 403 11.40 21.95 -5.91
C ARG A 403 10.42 22.08 -4.75
N VAL A 404 10.70 21.35 -3.68
CA VAL A 404 9.95 21.43 -2.42
C VAL A 404 10.90 21.87 -1.33
N TRP A 405 10.55 22.95 -0.63
CA TRP A 405 11.35 23.54 0.43
C TRP A 405 10.85 23.11 1.81
N GLY A 406 11.78 22.81 2.71
CA GLY A 406 11.48 22.64 4.12
C GLY A 406 10.90 21.28 4.52
N VAL A 407 11.14 20.23 3.73
CA VAL A 407 10.68 18.86 4.00
C VAL A 407 11.58 18.19 5.02
N GLU A 408 11.04 17.36 5.92
CA GLU A 408 11.88 16.52 6.77
C GLU A 408 12.36 15.27 6.02
N PRO A 409 13.64 14.90 6.12
CA PRO A 409 14.21 13.78 5.37
C PRO A 409 13.46 12.45 5.51
N GLN A 410 12.84 12.20 6.67
CA GLN A 410 12.09 10.97 6.95
C GLN A 410 10.85 10.78 6.06
N TYR A 411 10.36 11.83 5.39
CA TYR A 411 9.19 11.74 4.49
C TYR A 411 9.58 11.61 3.02
N LEU A 412 10.87 11.69 2.68
CA LEU A 412 11.30 11.77 1.29
C LEU A 412 11.14 10.46 0.54
N ASP A 413 11.39 9.33 1.20
CA ASP A 413 11.14 8.01 0.62
C ASP A 413 9.64 7.79 0.37
N ASP A 414 8.79 8.19 1.31
CA ASP A 414 7.32 8.12 1.14
C ASP A 414 6.83 9.00 -0.02
N ILE A 415 7.36 10.23 -0.16
CA ILE A 415 7.01 11.13 -1.27
C ILE A 415 7.46 10.54 -2.62
N ASP A 416 8.69 10.01 -2.69
CA ASP A 416 9.23 9.38 -3.89
C ASP A 416 8.47 8.13 -4.30
N GLU A 417 8.06 7.30 -3.34
CA GLU A 417 7.24 6.11 -3.56
C GLU A 417 5.85 6.47 -4.06
N ILE A 418 5.16 7.42 -3.40
CA ILE A 418 3.82 7.85 -3.82
C ILE A 418 3.85 8.44 -5.23
N LEU A 419 4.83 9.30 -5.55
CA LEU A 419 4.95 9.87 -6.89
C LEU A 419 5.24 8.79 -7.94
N ARG A 420 6.04 7.78 -7.60
CA ARG A 420 6.37 6.67 -8.52
C ARG A 420 5.21 5.72 -8.76
N GLU A 421 4.34 5.53 -7.77
CA GLU A 421 3.16 4.68 -7.88
C GLU A 421 1.98 5.36 -8.57
N GLU A 422 1.80 6.65 -8.30
CA GLU A 422 0.56 7.37 -8.63
C GLU A 422 0.72 8.34 -9.82
N PHE A 423 1.95 8.60 -10.29
CA PHE A 423 2.20 9.52 -11.39
C PHE A 423 3.34 9.02 -12.31
N ASP A 424 2.97 8.26 -13.33
CA ASP A 424 3.88 7.65 -14.33
C ASP A 424 4.97 8.61 -14.89
N PRO A 425 4.71 9.92 -15.14
CA PRO A 425 5.76 10.84 -15.59
C PRO A 425 6.89 11.09 -14.58
N TYR A 426 6.76 10.65 -13.32
CA TYR A 426 7.78 10.86 -12.29
C TYR A 426 9.02 9.99 -12.51
N LEU A 427 10.20 10.63 -12.44
CA LEU A 427 11.48 10.02 -12.79
C LEU A 427 12.39 9.74 -11.59
N GLY A 428 12.18 10.42 -10.47
CA GLY A 428 13.01 10.36 -9.26
C GLY A 428 13.42 11.76 -8.77
N GLY A 429 14.21 11.84 -7.70
CA GLY A 429 14.63 13.11 -7.12
C GLY A 429 15.90 13.02 -6.29
N TYR A 430 16.40 14.18 -5.85
CA TYR A 430 17.49 14.27 -4.89
C TYR A 430 17.44 15.55 -4.05
N GLN A 431 18.09 15.49 -2.89
CA GLN A 431 18.21 16.60 -1.96
C GLN A 431 19.10 17.72 -2.52
N ILE A 432 18.63 18.96 -2.42
CA ILE A 432 19.38 20.15 -2.77
C ILE A 432 20.41 20.45 -1.67
N VAL A 433 21.69 20.53 -2.06
CA VAL A 433 22.81 20.81 -1.18
C VAL A 433 23.29 22.23 -1.45
N ALA A 434 23.22 23.11 -0.44
CA ALA A 434 23.51 24.54 -0.57
C ALA A 434 24.91 24.83 -1.10
N ASP A 435 25.91 24.05 -0.68
CA ASP A 435 27.31 24.21 -1.10
C ASP A 435 27.59 23.64 -2.50
N ASN A 436 26.60 23.02 -3.16
CA ASN A 436 26.76 22.51 -4.52
C ASN A 436 26.35 23.57 -5.57
N SER A 437 27.36 24.17 -6.19
CA SER A 437 27.19 25.15 -7.29
C SER A 437 26.33 24.64 -8.47
N ALA A 438 26.29 23.34 -8.72
CA ALA A 438 25.46 22.78 -9.78
C ALA A 438 23.98 22.75 -9.40
N HIS A 439 23.66 22.59 -8.11
CA HIS A 439 22.29 22.62 -7.63
C HIS A 439 21.75 24.04 -7.65
N THR A 440 22.52 25.00 -7.15
CA THR A 440 22.14 26.42 -7.11
C THR A 440 21.99 27.05 -8.49
N GLY A 441 22.77 26.61 -9.49
CA GLY A 441 22.65 27.14 -10.85
C GLY A 441 21.53 26.54 -11.71
N LEU A 442 21.10 25.29 -11.44
CA LEU A 442 20.13 24.57 -12.28
C LEU A 442 18.75 24.37 -11.64
N HIS A 443 18.62 24.60 -10.32
CA HIS A 443 17.36 24.51 -9.59
C HIS A 443 16.93 25.86 -9.01
N ASP A 444 17.17 26.91 -9.78
CA ASP A 444 16.86 28.30 -9.44
C ASP A 444 15.43 28.64 -9.90
N CYS A 445 14.44 28.03 -9.23
CA CYS A 445 13.05 28.42 -9.35
C CYS A 445 12.58 29.13 -8.08
N SER A 446 11.70 30.11 -8.23
CA SER A 446 11.02 30.75 -7.10
C SER A 446 9.87 29.87 -6.61
N PRO A 447 9.56 29.90 -5.30
CA PRO A 447 8.38 29.21 -4.77
C PRO A 447 7.11 29.85 -5.35
N GLN A 448 6.23 29.02 -5.89
CA GLN A 448 4.96 29.44 -6.49
C GLN A 448 3.77 29.16 -5.57
N PHE A 449 3.94 28.25 -4.62
CA PHE A 449 2.90 27.81 -3.70
C PHE A 449 3.44 27.63 -2.29
N ARG A 450 2.58 27.82 -1.31
CA ARG A 450 2.85 27.56 0.10
C ARG A 450 1.74 26.67 0.69
N LEU A 451 2.14 25.54 1.26
CA LEU A 451 1.25 24.57 1.89
C LEU A 451 1.39 24.66 3.41
N ARG A 452 0.31 25.08 4.09
CA ARG A 452 0.22 25.14 5.56
C ARG A 452 -0.93 24.28 6.07
N GLY A 453 -0.62 23.15 6.67
CA GLY A 453 -1.65 22.19 7.11
C GLY A 453 -2.49 21.67 5.95
N ALA A 454 -3.76 22.06 5.90
CA ALA A 454 -4.69 21.73 4.82
C ALA A 454 -4.96 22.91 3.85
N GLU A 455 -4.31 24.05 4.05
CA GLU A 455 -4.52 25.28 3.29
C GLU A 455 -3.39 25.50 2.27
N LEU A 456 -3.76 25.96 1.07
CA LEU A 456 -2.84 26.31 -0.01
C LEU A 456 -2.85 27.81 -0.25
N SER A 457 -1.69 28.45 -0.24
CA SER A 457 -1.52 29.80 -0.78
C SER A 457 -0.83 29.75 -2.13
N VAL A 458 -1.39 30.42 -3.13
CA VAL A 458 -0.71 30.71 -4.39
C VAL A 458 0.11 31.98 -4.17
N LEU A 459 1.42 31.88 -4.38
CA LEU A 459 2.36 32.97 -4.16
C LEU A 459 2.40 33.89 -5.37
N TYR A 460 2.45 35.19 -5.12
CA TYR A 460 2.67 36.20 -6.15
C TYR A 460 3.77 37.16 -5.73
N SER A 461 4.42 37.75 -6.73
CA SER A 461 5.43 38.78 -6.57
C SER A 461 4.98 40.11 -7.17
N ALA A 462 5.75 41.17 -6.92
CA ALA A 462 5.53 42.47 -7.52
C ALA A 462 5.43 42.40 -9.06
N VAL A 463 6.23 41.55 -9.74
CA VAL A 463 6.19 41.41 -11.21
C VAL A 463 4.83 40.88 -11.69
N ASP A 464 4.25 39.92 -10.99
CA ASP A 464 2.99 39.28 -11.37
C ASP A 464 1.81 40.26 -11.33
N CYS A 465 1.87 41.27 -10.46
CA CYS A 465 0.90 42.36 -10.41
C CYS A 465 0.95 43.27 -11.64
N TYR A 466 2.10 43.38 -12.33
CA TYR A 466 2.29 44.33 -13.44
C TYR A 466 2.18 43.71 -14.84
N ASN A 467 2.40 42.40 -15.00
CA ASN A 467 2.45 41.76 -16.32
C ASN A 467 1.06 41.45 -16.91
N ASP A 468 0.31 40.51 -16.31
CA ASP A 468 -0.98 40.01 -16.86
C ASP A 468 -2.13 40.03 -15.84
N GLY A 469 -1.88 40.49 -14.61
CA GLY A 469 -2.86 40.50 -13.52
C GLY A 469 -3.03 39.12 -12.87
N MET A 470 -3.55 39.11 -11.64
CA MET A 470 -3.73 37.88 -10.86
C MET A 470 -4.88 37.05 -11.44
N ASP A 471 -4.57 35.95 -12.14
CA ASP A 471 -5.58 35.09 -12.75
C ASP A 471 -6.38 34.31 -11.68
N GLU A 472 -7.60 34.76 -11.41
CA GLU A 472 -8.52 34.08 -10.47
C GLU A 472 -8.89 32.66 -10.90
N SER A 473 -8.70 32.29 -12.17
CA SER A 473 -9.00 30.94 -12.67
C SER A 473 -8.14 29.87 -11.97
N ILE A 474 -6.91 30.22 -11.57
CA ILE A 474 -5.98 29.34 -10.86
C ILE A 474 -6.50 29.02 -9.46
N LEU A 475 -6.99 30.02 -8.71
CA LEU A 475 -7.59 29.79 -7.40
C LEU A 475 -8.84 28.92 -7.52
N HIS A 476 -9.71 29.21 -8.48
CA HIS A 476 -10.94 28.44 -8.69
C HIS A 476 -10.64 26.99 -9.08
N TRP A 477 -9.60 26.74 -9.88
CA TRP A 477 -9.17 25.39 -10.22
C TRP A 477 -8.74 24.60 -8.98
N TRP A 478 -7.89 25.18 -8.12
CA TRP A 478 -7.46 24.54 -6.89
C TRP A 478 -8.58 24.35 -5.87
N GLN A 479 -9.51 25.31 -5.74
CA GLN A 479 -10.68 25.17 -4.88
C GLN A 479 -11.57 23.99 -5.31
N ASN A 480 -11.73 23.78 -6.62
CA ASN A 480 -12.53 22.67 -7.16
C ASN A 480 -11.81 21.33 -7.16
N SER A 481 -10.49 21.30 -6.94
CA SER A 481 -9.73 20.05 -6.85
C SER A 481 -10.12 19.17 -5.65
N GLY A 482 -10.71 19.77 -4.60
CA GLY A 482 -11.08 19.08 -3.37
C GLY A 482 -9.90 18.66 -2.49
N LEU A 483 -8.67 19.10 -2.80
CA LEU A 483 -7.45 18.74 -2.08
C LEU A 483 -7.20 19.58 -0.82
N PHE A 484 -7.72 20.80 -0.77
CA PHE A 484 -7.41 21.79 0.27
C PHE A 484 -8.68 22.30 0.95
N SER A 485 -8.56 22.66 2.24
CA SER A 485 -9.65 23.28 3.00
C SER A 485 -9.89 24.73 2.62
N ALA A 486 -8.84 25.43 2.18
CA ALA A 486 -8.89 26.81 1.70
C ALA A 486 -7.77 27.05 0.68
N VAL A 487 -8.04 27.94 -0.29
CA VAL A 487 -7.05 28.40 -1.28
C VAL A 487 -7.11 29.92 -1.39
N SER A 488 -5.97 30.60 -1.28
CA SER A 488 -5.90 32.07 -1.31
C SER A 488 -4.61 32.58 -1.97
N TRP A 489 -4.55 33.88 -2.28
CA TRP A 489 -3.32 34.55 -2.68
C TRP A 489 -2.50 34.96 -1.45
N GLU A 490 -1.18 34.80 -1.52
CA GLU A 490 -0.23 35.29 -0.51
C GLU A 490 0.95 35.96 -1.23
N GLU A 491 1.37 37.13 -0.77
CA GLU A 491 2.51 37.81 -1.36
C GLU A 491 3.81 37.13 -0.91
N ASP A 492 4.71 36.85 -1.85
CA ASP A 492 6.11 36.57 -1.51
C ASP A 492 6.86 37.89 -1.36
N GLU A 493 6.81 38.47 -0.16
CA GLU A 493 7.45 39.76 0.16
C GLU A 493 8.96 39.77 -0.18
N ALA A 494 9.65 38.62 -0.09
CA ALA A 494 11.06 38.54 -0.40
C ALA A 494 11.31 38.63 -1.91
N GLN A 495 10.51 37.93 -2.71
CA GLN A 495 10.58 38.03 -4.17
C GLN A 495 10.13 39.41 -4.66
N SER A 496 9.05 39.97 -4.12
CA SER A 496 8.59 41.34 -4.43
C SER A 496 9.69 42.39 -4.21
N GLN A 497 10.43 42.31 -3.10
CA GLN A 497 11.51 43.26 -2.81
C GLN A 497 12.68 43.15 -3.80
N GLU A 498 13.05 41.94 -4.21
CA GLU A 498 14.10 41.70 -5.20
C GLU A 498 13.66 42.19 -6.58
N ASP A 499 12.41 41.96 -6.95
CA ASP A 499 11.82 42.43 -8.20
C ASP A 499 11.74 43.95 -8.27
N GLU A 500 11.28 44.61 -7.21
CA GLU A 500 11.27 46.07 -7.09
C GLU A 500 12.69 46.66 -7.13
N LYS A 501 13.67 45.94 -6.59
CA LYS A 501 15.08 46.33 -6.66
C LYS A 501 15.62 46.20 -8.08
N ARG A 502 15.37 45.08 -8.77
CA ARG A 502 15.73 44.89 -10.19
C ARG A 502 15.06 45.90 -11.10
N ALA A 503 13.79 46.19 -10.87
CA ALA A 503 13.05 47.22 -11.61
C ALA A 503 13.67 48.61 -11.42
N ARG A 504 14.07 48.96 -10.18
CA ARG A 504 14.81 50.20 -9.90
C ARG A 504 16.17 50.24 -10.60
N GLU A 505 16.94 49.15 -10.56
CA GLU A 505 18.24 49.07 -11.23
C GLU A 505 18.12 49.21 -12.76
N ILE A 506 17.08 48.64 -13.37
CA ILE A 506 16.79 48.80 -14.81
C ILE A 506 16.38 50.25 -15.13
N LEU A 507 15.56 50.87 -14.29
CA LEU A 507 15.13 52.26 -14.45
C LEU A 507 16.25 53.28 -14.21
N GLU A 508 17.22 52.97 -13.34
CA GLU A 508 18.40 53.80 -13.08
C GLU A 508 19.55 53.57 -14.10
N GLY A 509 19.50 52.46 -14.85
CA GLY A 509 20.47 52.11 -15.90
C GLY A 509 20.06 52.50 -17.33
N LEU A 510 18.83 52.98 -17.54
CA LEU A 510 18.30 53.59 -18.77
C LEU A 510 18.47 55.11 -18.73
#